data_AF-T0YZG3-F1
#
_entry.id   AF-T0YZG3-F1
#
_cell.length_a   1.000
_cell.length_b   1.000
_cell.length_c   1.000
_cell.angle_alpha   90.00
_cell.angle_beta   90.00
_cell.angle_gamma   90.00
#
_symmetry.space_group_name_H-M   'P 1'
#
loop_
_entity.id
_entity.type
_entity.pdbx_description
1 polymer ?
#
loop_
_entity_poly.entity_id
_entity_poly.type
_entity_poly.pdbx_seq_one_letter_code
_entity_poly.pdbx_strand_id
1 'polypeptide(L)'
;MVLVAITVLIAGVAYPAVVTAIAQEIRPGSANGSLLIVDGTIVGSSLIAQNISAPYLFWARPSLNDYNLTLGYDGAPGPTTAALRALVNETISTWNATATIP
;
A
#
# COMPACT_ATOMS: atom_id res chain seq x y z
N MET A 1 -31.01 5.18 24.79
CA MET A 1 -29.68 5.07 25.43
C MET A 1 -29.20 3.62 25.53
N VAL A 2 -29.95 2.71 26.17
CA VAL A 2 -29.55 1.29 26.30
C VAL A 2 -29.32 0.58 24.95
N LEU A 3 -30.25 0.71 24.00
CA LEU A 3 -30.11 0.10 22.67
C LEU A 3 -28.82 0.57 21.95
N VAL A 4 -28.54 1.86 21.98
CA VAL A 4 -27.34 2.44 21.35
C VAL A 4 -26.07 1.89 21.98
N ALA A 5 -26.02 1.79 23.32
CA ALA A 5 -24.87 1.24 24.02
C ALA A 5 -24.63 -0.23 23.66
N ILE A 6 -25.68 -1.04 23.57
CA ILE A 6 -25.59 -2.45 23.15
C ILE A 6 -25.07 -2.55 21.72
N THR A 7 -25.60 -1.76 20.79
CA THR A 7 -25.16 -1.78 19.39
C THR A 7 -23.69 -1.37 19.26
N VAL A 8 -23.24 -0.34 19.99
CA VAL A 8 -21.84 0.09 19.98
C VAL A 8 -20.92 -1.00 20.55
N LEU A 9 -21.34 -1.68 21.62
CA LEU A 9 -20.53 -2.75 22.21
C LEU A 9 -20.42 -3.96 21.28
N ILE A 10 -21.51 -4.34 20.62
CA ILE A 10 -21.51 -5.44 19.67
C ILE A 10 -20.69 -5.08 18.43
N ALA A 11 -20.99 -3.97 17.77
CA ALA A 11 -20.35 -3.60 16.50
C ALA A 11 -18.91 -3.10 16.67
N GLY A 12 -18.61 -2.40 17.77
CA GLY A 12 -17.31 -1.80 18.02
C GLY A 12 -16.33 -2.70 18.76
N VAL A 13 -16.81 -3.70 19.51
CA VAL A 13 -15.94 -4.56 20.34
C VAL A 13 -16.13 -6.03 20.01
N ALA A 14 -17.33 -6.57 20.22
CA ALA A 14 -17.55 -8.01 20.11
C ALA A 14 -17.27 -8.52 18.68
N TYR A 15 -17.81 -7.83 17.67
CA TYR A 15 -17.63 -8.18 16.27
C TYR A 15 -16.15 -8.15 15.83
N PRO A 16 -15.41 -7.03 15.94
CA PRO A 16 -14.01 -7.01 15.52
C PRO A 16 -13.16 -8.01 16.31
N ALA A 17 -13.40 -8.20 17.61
CA ALA A 17 -12.65 -9.17 18.41
C ALA A 17 -12.82 -10.61 17.92
N VAL A 18 -14.07 -11.03 17.64
CA VAL A 18 -14.35 -12.38 17.14
C VAL A 18 -13.75 -12.57 15.75
N VAL A 19 -13.90 -11.58 14.85
CA VAL A 19 -13.33 -11.66 13.50
C VAL A 19 -11.80 -11.73 13.55
N THR A 20 -11.15 -10.92 14.38
CA THR A 20 -9.69 -10.96 14.56
C THR A 20 -9.23 -12.30 15.14
N ALA A 21 -9.90 -12.84 16.15
CA ALA A 21 -9.55 -14.12 16.75
C ALA A 21 -9.60 -15.26 15.71
N ILE A 22 -10.69 -15.32 14.93
CA ILE A 22 -10.83 -16.31 13.85
C ILE A 22 -9.75 -16.11 12.79
N ALA A 23 -9.48 -14.86 12.38
CA ALA A 23 -8.47 -14.57 11.37
C ALA A 23 -7.06 -14.99 11.81
N GLN A 24 -6.71 -14.79 13.08
CA GLN A 24 -5.42 -15.21 13.64
C GLN A 24 -5.28 -16.73 13.70
N GLU A 25 -6.35 -17.47 13.98
CA GLU A 25 -6.32 -18.94 14.01
C GLU A 25 -6.12 -19.54 12.60
N ILE A 26 -6.85 -19.02 11.60
CA ILE A 26 -6.83 -19.62 10.25
C ILE A 26 -5.71 -19.09 9.35
N ARG A 27 -5.40 -17.79 9.40
CA ARG A 27 -4.39 -17.13 8.54
C ARG A 27 -3.69 -15.99 9.29
N PRO A 28 -2.84 -16.31 10.28
CA PRO A 28 -2.14 -15.30 11.08
C PRO A 28 -1.22 -14.42 10.21
N GLY A 29 -0.57 -15.00 9.19
CA GLY A 29 0.29 -14.24 8.28
C GLY A 29 -0.47 -13.09 7.60
N SER A 30 -1.65 -13.36 7.05
CA SER A 30 -2.49 -12.34 6.41
C SER A 30 -3.15 -11.38 7.40
N ALA A 31 -3.58 -11.88 8.57
CA ALA A 31 -4.15 -11.05 9.63
C ALA A 31 -3.14 -10.02 10.17
N ASN A 32 -1.86 -10.37 10.15
CA ASN A 32 -0.76 -9.49 10.58
C ASN A 32 -0.15 -8.69 9.42
N GLY A 33 -0.81 -8.61 8.26
CA GLY A 33 -0.39 -7.75 7.14
C GLY A 33 0.55 -8.39 6.12
N SER A 34 0.65 -9.72 6.10
CA SER A 34 1.46 -10.51 5.14
C SER A 34 2.91 -10.03 5.05
N LEU A 35 3.55 -9.87 6.21
CA LEU A 35 4.93 -9.38 6.31
C LEU A 35 5.93 -10.35 5.68
N LEU A 36 6.93 -9.79 5.00
CA LEU A 36 8.07 -10.49 4.44
C LEU A 36 9.26 -10.34 5.39
N ILE A 37 9.85 -11.46 5.78
CA ILE A 37 10.97 -11.53 6.73
C ILE A 37 12.15 -12.20 6.03
N VAL A 38 13.29 -11.51 6.02
CA VAL A 38 14.57 -12.03 5.51
C VAL A 38 15.59 -11.87 6.62
N ASP A 39 16.27 -12.97 6.98
CA ASP A 39 17.28 -13.00 8.05
C ASP A 39 16.80 -12.39 9.38
N GLY A 40 15.55 -12.65 9.74
CA GLY A 40 14.93 -12.15 10.98
C GLY A 40 14.54 -10.66 10.94
N THR A 41 14.79 -9.96 9.83
CA THR A 41 14.42 -8.55 9.63
C THR A 41 13.18 -8.45 8.76
N ILE A 42 12.24 -7.58 9.16
CA ILE A 42 11.06 -7.27 8.34
C ILE A 42 11.50 -6.38 7.18
N VAL A 43 11.42 -6.89 5.95
CA VAL A 43 11.82 -6.16 4.74
C VAL A 43 10.63 -5.47 4.06
N GLY A 44 9.39 -5.87 4.38
CA GLY A 44 8.19 -5.27 3.80
C GLY A 44 6.95 -6.15 3.99
N SER A 45 5.96 -5.96 3.11
CA SER A 45 4.75 -6.78 3.03
C SER A 45 4.52 -7.21 1.59
N SER A 46 4.02 -8.43 1.38
CA SER A 46 3.67 -8.91 0.03
C SER A 46 2.53 -8.13 -0.61
N LEU A 47 1.82 -7.31 0.17
CA LEU A 47 0.69 -6.49 -0.27
C LEU A 47 1.09 -5.03 -0.58
N ILE A 48 2.30 -4.63 -0.21
CA ILE A 48 2.76 -3.24 -0.29
C ILE A 48 3.96 -3.16 -1.23
N ALA A 49 3.80 -2.39 -2.30
CA ALA A 49 4.90 -2.04 -3.18
C ALA A 49 5.79 -0.96 -2.53
N GLN A 50 7.07 -0.99 -2.87
CA GLN A 50 8.09 -0.06 -2.38
C GLN A 50 8.70 0.69 -3.56
N ASN A 51 9.32 1.83 -3.27
CA ASN A 51 10.12 2.52 -4.28
C ASN A 51 11.40 1.72 -4.56
N ILE A 52 11.49 1.13 -5.76
CA ILE A 52 12.61 0.30 -6.20
C ILE A 52 13.33 1.02 -7.34
N SER A 53 14.58 1.42 -7.11
CA SER A 53 15.43 2.12 -8.10
C SER A 53 16.59 1.27 -8.62
N ALA A 54 16.71 0.01 -8.18
CA ALA A 54 17.78 -0.87 -8.62
C ALA A 54 17.59 -1.28 -10.10
N PRO A 55 18.64 -1.22 -10.94
CA PRO A 55 18.52 -1.47 -12.38
C PRO A 55 18.26 -2.93 -12.75
N TYR A 56 18.54 -3.87 -11.84
CA TYR A 56 18.36 -5.31 -12.04
C TYR A 56 17.03 -5.85 -11.48
N LEU A 57 16.23 -5.00 -10.82
CA LEU A 57 14.92 -5.38 -10.30
C LEU A 57 13.81 -4.90 -11.24
N PHE A 58 12.64 -5.49 -11.11
CA PHE A 58 11.46 -5.02 -11.83
C PHE A 58 11.03 -3.66 -11.32
N TRP A 59 10.74 -2.77 -12.27
CA TRP A 59 10.27 -1.43 -11.97
C TRP A 59 8.77 -1.44 -11.72
N ALA A 60 8.37 -0.97 -10.55
CA ALA A 60 6.98 -0.82 -10.20
C ALA A 60 6.37 0.39 -10.95
N ARG A 61 5.04 0.50 -10.97
CA ARG A 61 4.36 1.62 -11.63
C ARG A 61 4.74 2.95 -10.96
N PRO A 62 4.71 4.10 -11.63
CA PRO A 62 4.89 5.38 -10.93
C PRO A 62 3.78 5.56 -9.89
N SER A 63 4.16 5.89 -8.65
CA SER A 63 3.22 6.28 -7.60
C SER A 63 3.20 7.80 -7.45
N LEU A 64 2.01 8.38 -7.25
CA LEU A 64 1.86 9.82 -7.04
C LEU A 64 2.42 10.29 -5.69
N ASN A 65 2.54 9.38 -4.72
CA ASN A 65 3.01 9.67 -3.37
C ASN A 65 4.31 8.92 -3.03
N ASP A 66 5.06 8.47 -4.05
CA ASP A 66 6.31 7.72 -3.89
C ASP A 66 6.20 6.52 -2.91
N TYR A 67 5.11 5.75 -3.02
CA TYR A 67 4.85 4.58 -2.18
C TYR A 67 4.79 4.87 -0.66
N ASN A 68 4.59 6.13 -0.28
CA ASN A 68 4.51 6.52 1.13
C ASN A 68 3.21 6.00 1.77
N LEU A 69 3.34 5.29 2.89
CA LEU A 69 2.24 4.66 3.63
C LEU A 69 1.54 5.59 4.64
N THR A 70 2.11 6.76 4.90
CA THR A 70 1.58 7.74 5.87
C THR A 70 0.75 8.83 5.22
N LEU A 71 0.95 9.04 3.92
CA LEU A 71 0.22 10.02 3.13
C LEU A 71 -0.97 9.34 2.45
N GLY A 72 -2.16 9.92 2.63
CA GLY A 72 -3.34 9.54 1.87
C GLY A 72 -3.15 9.78 0.37
N TYR A 73 -3.96 9.12 -0.44
CA TYR A 73 -3.99 9.35 -1.88
C TYR A 73 -4.98 10.47 -2.21
N ASP A 74 -4.48 11.61 -2.67
CA ASP A 74 -5.29 12.80 -3.00
C ASP A 74 -6.01 12.71 -4.37
N GLY A 75 -6.08 11.53 -4.97
CA GLY A 75 -6.71 11.31 -6.27
C GLY A 75 -5.75 11.55 -7.44
N ALA A 76 -6.01 10.88 -8.57
CA ALA A 76 -5.25 11.10 -9.79
C ALA A 76 -5.67 12.44 -10.43
N PRO A 77 -4.75 13.15 -11.08
CA PRO A 77 -5.10 14.28 -11.92
C PRO A 77 -6.06 13.84 -13.04
N GLY A 78 -7.05 14.68 -13.33
CA GLY A 78 -8.05 14.39 -14.36
C GLY A 78 -7.43 14.22 -15.76
N PRO A 79 -8.11 13.49 -16.67
CA PRO A 79 -7.53 13.08 -17.96
C PRO A 79 -7.16 14.26 -18.89
N THR A 80 -7.81 15.42 -18.73
CA THR A 80 -7.58 16.62 -19.55
C THR A 80 -6.73 17.68 -18.85
N THR A 81 -6.23 17.41 -17.63
CA THR A 81 -5.50 18.39 -16.84
C THR A 81 -4.04 18.52 -17.27
N ALA A 82 -3.45 19.72 -17.12
CA ALA A 82 -2.04 19.94 -17.39
C ALA A 82 -1.13 19.13 -16.45
N ALA A 83 -1.57 18.88 -15.21
CA ALA A 83 -0.84 18.11 -14.22
C ALA A 83 -0.56 16.67 -14.68
N LEU A 84 -1.54 15.99 -15.32
CA LEU A 84 -1.33 14.65 -15.85
C LEU A 84 -0.29 14.67 -16.98
N ARG A 85 -0.34 15.66 -17.87
CA ARG A 85 0.64 15.78 -18.96
C ARG A 85 2.05 16.00 -18.44
N ALA A 86 2.20 16.81 -17.39
CA ALA A 86 3.49 17.03 -16.73
C ALA A 86 4.02 15.73 -16.11
N LEU A 87 3.20 15.00 -15.34
CA LEU A 87 3.57 13.73 -14.71
C LEU A 87 3.97 12.66 -15.73
N VAL A 88 3.24 12.56 -16.85
CA VAL A 88 3.56 11.60 -17.92
C VAL A 88 4.89 11.95 -18.58
N ASN A 89 5.13 13.24 -18.89
CA ASN A 89 6.39 13.67 -19.49
C ASN A 89 7.58 13.46 -18.55
N GLU A 90 7.39 13.75 -17.27
CA GLU A 90 8.38 13.49 -16.22
C GLU A 90 8.71 11.99 -16.17
N THR A 91 7.69 11.14 -16.09
CA THR A 91 7.87 9.68 -16.10
C THR A 91 8.64 9.24 -17.36
N ILE A 92 8.23 9.67 -18.55
CA ILE A 92 8.93 9.31 -19.80
C ILE A 92 10.42 9.72 -19.74
N SER A 93 10.71 10.91 -19.20
CA SER A 93 12.09 11.39 -19.08
C SER A 93 12.95 10.55 -18.14
N THR A 94 12.41 10.14 -16.98
CA THR A 94 13.12 9.30 -16.01
C THR A 94 13.46 7.93 -16.59
N TRP A 95 12.52 7.33 -17.33
CA TRP A 95 12.72 6.01 -17.93
C TRP A 95 13.70 6.06 -19.09
N ASN A 96 13.66 7.13 -19.92
CA ASN A 96 14.62 7.31 -20.99
C ASN A 96 16.06 7.55 -20.47
N ALA A 97 16.22 8.25 -19.36
CA ALA A 97 17.52 8.43 -18.70
C ALA A 97 18.08 7.10 -18.15
N THR A 98 17.20 6.21 -17.69
CA THR A 98 17.59 4.94 -17.07
C THR A 98 17.80 3.79 -18.06
N ALA A 99 17.28 3.91 -19.28
CA ALA A 99 17.48 2.93 -20.37
C ALA A 99 18.94 2.81 -20.85
N THR A 100 19.83 3.69 -20.38
CA THR A 100 21.28 3.64 -20.65
C THR A 100 21.96 2.64 -19.72
N ILE A 101 21.59 1.36 -19.81
CA ILE A 101 22.28 0.26 -19.14
C ILE A 101 23.21 -0.39 -20.18
N PRO A 102 24.52 -0.56 -19.92
CA PRO A 102 25.43 -1.24 -20.84
C PRO A 102 25.08 -2.72 -21.04
#